data_AF-B2TMW2-F1
#
_entry.id   AF-B2TMW2-F1
#
_cell.length_a   1.000
_cell.length_b   1.000
_cell.length_c   1.000
_cell.angle_alpha   90.00
_cell.angle_beta   90.00
_cell.angle_gamma   90.00
#
_symmetry.space_group_name_H-M   'P 1'
#
loop_
_entity.id
_entity.type
_entity.pdbx_description
1 polymer ?
#
loop_
_entity_poly.entity_id
_entity_poly.type
_entity_poly.pdbx_seq_one_letter_code
_entity_poly.pdbx_strand_id
1 'polypeptide(L)' 'MLIIKWIAFIYIIVDAILSFIGTVVAKTTEKRGANAIMLIFNIIVTIALFNGIFDSL' A
#
# COMPACT_ATOMS: atom_id res chain seq x y z
N MET A 1 -10.94 15.88 -9.27
CA MET A 1 -10.01 15.41 -8.21
C MET A 1 -10.26 13.96 -7.78
N LEU A 2 -11.50 13.47 -7.82
CA LEU A 2 -11.86 12.08 -7.44
C LEU A 2 -11.11 11.01 -8.26
N ILE A 3 -10.99 11.19 -9.59
CA ILE A 3 -10.29 10.24 -10.49
C ILE A 3 -8.82 10.04 -10.08
N ILE A 4 -8.12 11.11 -9.69
CA ILE A 4 -6.71 11.02 -9.25
C ILE A 4 -6.60 10.20 -7.96
N LYS A 5 -7.54 10.35 -7.01
CA LYS A 5 -7.57 9.57 -5.78
C LYS A 5 -7.77 8.08 -6.05
N TRP A 6 -8.66 7.73 -6.99
CA TRP A 6 -8.89 6.33 -7.40
C TRP A 6 -7.65 5.69 -8.06
N ILE A 7 -6.96 6.43 -8.93
CA ILE A 7 -5.72 5.96 -9.54
C ILE A 7 -4.67 5.70 -8.45
N ALA A 8 -4.46 6.65 -7.53
CA ALA A 8 -3.54 6.49 -6.40
C ALA A 8 -3.90 5.28 -5.52
N PHE A 9 -5.20 5.07 -5.27
CA PHE A 9 -5.69 3.95 -4.48
C PHE A 9 -5.33 2.59 -5.11
N ILE A 10 -5.54 2.43 -6.42
CA ILE A 10 -5.17 1.21 -7.14
C ILE A 10 -3.66 0.96 -7.07
N TYR A 11 -2.85 2.00 -7.30
CA TYR A 11 -1.38 1.87 -7.23
C TYR A 11 -0.91 1.39 -5.86
N ILE A 12 -1.46 1.93 -4.78
CA ILE A 12 -1.08 1.53 -3.42
C ILE A 12 -1.50 0.10 -3.11
N ILE A 13 -2.66 -0.37 -3.60
CA ILE A 13 -3.05 -1.78 -3.43
C ILE A 13 -2.07 -2.69 -4.16
N VAL A 14 -1.65 -2.34 -5.38
CA VAL A 14 -0.65 -3.13 -6.12
C VAL A 14 0.69 -3.15 -5.37
N ASP A 15 1.15 -2.00 -4.87
CA ASP A 15 2.40 -1.90 -4.11
C ASP A 15 2.34 -2.66 -2.79
N ALA A 16 1.18 -2.69 -2.12
CA ALA A 16 0.95 -3.51 -0.93
C ALA A 16 1.09 -5.00 -1.24
N ILE A 17 0.51 -5.48 -2.34
CA ILE A 17 0.62 -6.89 -2.76
C ILE A 17 2.09 -7.24 -3.06
N LEU A 18 2.81 -6.37 -3.78
CA LEU A 18 4.23 -6.57 -4.08
C LEU A 18 5.09 -6.57 -2.82
N SER A 19 4.83 -5.67 -1.88
CA SER A 19 5.50 -5.61 -0.58
C SER A 19 5.24 -6.86 0.25
N PHE A 20 4.01 -7.38 0.25
CA PHE A 20 3.69 -8.64 0.91
C PHE A 20 4.45 -9.82 0.28
N ILE A 21 4.41 -9.97 -1.05
CA ILE A 21 5.16 -11.00 -1.76
C ILE A 21 6.66 -10.87 -1.46
N GLY A 22 7.20 -9.65 -1.49
CA GLY A 22 8.58 -9.37 -1.16
C GLY A 22 8.94 -9.77 0.28
N THR A 23 8.02 -9.61 1.24
CA THR A 23 8.22 -10.03 2.64
C THR A 23 8.31 -11.56 2.76
N VAL A 24 7.54 -12.28 1.96
CA VAL A 24 7.50 -13.75 1.96
C VAL A 24 8.72 -14.34 1.23
N VAL A 25 9.08 -13.79 0.07
CA VAL A 25 10.07 -14.37 -0.85
C VAL A 25 11.51 -13.91 -0.58
N ALA A 26 11.71 -12.76 0.08
CA ALA A 26 13.05 -12.22 0.27
C ALA A 26 13.96 -13.13 1.12
N LYS A 27 15.20 -13.34 0.64
CA LYS A 27 16.19 -14.25 1.26
C LYS A 27 16.85 -13.70 2.52
N THR A 28 16.90 -12.38 2.69
CA THR A 28 17.56 -11.73 3.84
C THR A 28 16.54 -11.10 4.77
N THR A 29 16.76 -11.23 6.07
CA THR A 29 15.90 -10.66 7.11
C THR A 29 15.71 -9.15 6.95
N GLU A 30 16.77 -8.44 6.60
CA GLU A 30 16.73 -6.99 6.34
C GLU A 30 15.74 -6.63 5.23
N LYS A 31 15.77 -7.35 4.11
CA LYS A 31 14.82 -7.12 2.99
C LYS A 31 13.40 -7.49 3.38
N ARG A 32 13.21 -8.57 4.14
CA ARG A 32 11.89 -8.93 4.68
C ARG A 32 11.36 -7.84 5.59
N GLY A 33 12.21 -7.28 6.45
CA GLY A 33 11.87 -6.16 7.34
C GLY A 33 11.49 -4.90 6.56
N ALA A 34 12.27 -4.51 5.55
CA ALA A 34 11.97 -3.36 4.71
C ALA A 34 10.62 -3.52 3.97
N ASN A 35 10.38 -4.70 3.40
CA ASN A 35 9.12 -5.01 2.71
C ASN A 35 7.93 -5.03 3.68
N ALA A 36 8.11 -5.51 4.91
CA ALA A 36 7.09 -5.50 5.94
C ALA A 36 6.75 -4.07 6.40
N ILE A 37 7.76 -3.21 6.56
CA ILE A 37 7.55 -1.79 6.88
C ILE A 37 6.78 -1.12 5.74
N MET A 38 7.13 -1.39 4.48
CA MET A 38 6.39 -0.82 3.36
C MET A 38 4.96 -1.31 3.27
N LEU A 39 4.71 -2.59 3.56
CA LEU A 39 3.36 -3.11 3.64
C LEU A 39 2.52 -2.36 4.68
N ILE A 40 3.06 -2.13 5.88
CA ILE A 40 2.37 -1.37 6.94
C ILE A 40 2.08 0.06 6.48
N PHE A 41 3.06 0.72 5.86
CA PHE A 41 2.87 2.07 5.33
C PHE A 41 1.75 2.11 4.28
N ASN A 42 1.74 1.18 3.33
CA ASN A 42 0.71 1.09 2.31
C ASN A 42 -0.69 0.87 2.89
N ILE A 43 -0.82 0.08 3.96
CA ILE A 43 -2.10 -0.08 4.67
C ILE A 43 -2.59 1.26 5.24
N ILE A 44 -1.71 2.02 5.89
CA ILE A 44 -2.04 3.33 6.45
C ILE A 44 -2.51 4.30 5.34
N VAL A 45 -1.78 4.37 4.23
CA VAL A 45 -2.15 5.26 3.12
C VAL A 45 -3.46 4.80 2.46
N THR A 46 -3.69 3.49 2.35
CA THR A 46 -4.96 2.94 1.84
C THR A 46 -6.14 3.42 2.67
N ILE A 47 -6.04 3.37 4.01
CA ILE A 47 -7.09 3.85 4.93
C ILE A 47 -7.33 5.35 4.75
N ALA A 48 -6.26 6.15 4.65
CA ALA A 48 -6.38 7.60 4.46
C ALA A 48 -7.04 7.96 3.12
N LEU A 49 -6.66 7.27 2.04
CA LEU A 49 -7.28 7.44 0.72
C LEU A 49 -8.73 6.97 0.69
N PHE A 50 -9.05 5.87 1.38
CA PHE A 50 -10.42 5.38 1.51
C PHE A 50 -11.32 6.46 2.11
N ASN A 51 -10.98 6.97 3.31
CA ASN A 51 -11.75 8.07 3.92
C ASN A 51 -11.85 9.27 2.96
N GLY A 52 -10.73 9.65 2.34
CA GLY A 52 -10.71 10.77 1.39
C GLY A 52 -11.53 10.56 0.11
N ILE A 53 -11.80 9.33 -0.32
CA ILE A 53 -12.63 9.02 -1.50
C ILE A 53 -14.11 8.97 -1.08
N PHE A 54 -14.42 8.19 -0.04
CA PHE A 54 -15.79 7.90 0.36
C PHE A 54 -16.46 9.00 1.18
N ASP A 55 -15.71 9.82 1.94
CA ASP A 55 -16.27 11.01 2.61
C ASP A 55 -16.56 12.16 1.61
N SER A 56 -16.02 12.07 0.39
CA SER A 56 -16.16 13.10 -0.65
C SER A 56 -17.25 12.80 -1.69
N LEU A 57 -17.99 11.70 -1.50
CA LEU A 57 -19.00 11.15 -2.40
C LEU A 57 -20.40 11.40 -1.80
#